data_AF-A0A851IB32-F1
#
_entry.id   AF-A0A851IB32-F1
#
_cell.length_a   1.000
_cell.length_b   1.000
_cell.length_c   1.000
_cell.angle_alpha   90.00
_cell.angle_beta   90.00
_cell.angle_gamma   90.00
#
_symmetry.space_group_name_H-M   'P 1'
#
loop_
_entity.id
_entity.type
_entity.pdbx_description
1 polymer ?
#
loop_
_entity_poly.entity_id
_entity_poly.type
_entity_poly.pdbx_seq_one_letter_code
_entity_poly.pdbx_strand_id
1 'polypeptide(L)' 'MKEERKDDKKDFPYEDILFHPHHQSPRHPRMSLRDRAAQFAPFAALNGYDETLQETAARREALEDAFPGMEIEIC' A
#
# COMPACT_ATOMS: atom_id res chain seq x y z
N MET A 1 0.05 25.77 -45.15
CA MET A 1 -0.87 24.78 -44.56
C MET A 1 -0.21 24.27 -43.30
N LYS A 2 -0.69 24.69 -42.12
CA LYS A 2 -0.18 24.17 -40.85
C LYS A 2 -1.09 23.01 -40.47
N GLU A 3 -0.58 21.80 -40.67
CA GLU A 3 -1.21 20.59 -40.17
C GLU A 3 -0.99 20.58 -38.65
N GLU A 4 -2.02 20.93 -37.88
CA GLU A 4 -1.97 20.77 -36.43
C GLU A 4 -2.12 19.28 -36.12
N ARG A 5 -1.01 18.65 -35.71
CA ARG A 5 -1.05 17.29 -35.15
C ARG A 5 -1.82 17.35 -33.84
N LYS A 6 -3.06 16.84 -33.84
CA LYS A 6 -3.81 16.62 -32.62
C LYS A 6 -3.13 15.51 -31.82
N ASP A 7 -2.61 15.87 -30.65
CA ASP A 7 -2.16 14.88 -29.69
C ASP A 7 -3.41 14.24 -29.08
N ASP A 8 -3.76 13.04 -29.55
CA ASP A 8 -4.80 12.19 -28.98
C ASP A 8 -4.37 11.71 -27.59
N LYS A 9 -4.44 12.60 -26.59
CA LYS A 9 -4.26 12.20 -25.20
C LYS A 9 -5.48 11.41 -24.76
N LYS A 10 -5.35 10.08 -24.78
CA LYS A 10 -6.33 9.17 -24.19
C LYS A 10 -6.33 9.37 -22.67
N ASP A 11 -7.48 9.68 -22.08
CA ASP A 11 -7.65 9.88 -20.62
C ASP A 11 -7.21 8.64 -19.81
N PHE A 12 -7.26 7.46 -20.43
CA PHE A 12 -6.87 6.19 -19.84
C PHE A 12 -6.00 5.39 -20.83
N PRO A 13 -4.68 5.66 -20.88
CA PRO A 13 -3.77 5.08 -21.87
C PRO A 13 -3.53 3.56 -21.71
N TYR A 14 -4.02 2.94 -20.62
CA TYR A 14 -3.79 1.53 -20.28
C TYR A 14 -5.09 0.72 -20.10
N GLU A 15 -6.21 1.22 -20.63
CA GLU A 15 -7.53 0.58 -20.53
C GLU A 15 -7.55 -0.86 -21.08
N ASP A 16 -6.71 -1.13 -22.07
CA ASP A 16 -6.50 -2.43 -22.70
C ASP A 16 -5.87 -3.49 -21.78
N ILE A 17 -5.14 -3.06 -20.75
CA ILE A 17 -4.49 -3.98 -19.79
C ILE A 17 -5.45 -4.40 -18.65
N LEU A 18 -6.51 -3.64 -18.42
CA LEU A 18 -7.34 -3.75 -17.21
C LEU A 18 -8.07 -5.10 -17.06
N PHE A 19 -8.40 -5.74 -18.19
CA PHE A 19 -9.17 -7.00 -18.21
C PHE A 19 -8.34 -8.21 -18.66
N HIS A 20 -7.01 -8.11 -18.66
CA HIS A 20 -6.17 -9.25 -18.99
C HIS A 20 -6.34 -10.39 -17.98
N PRO A 21 -6.32 -11.65 -18.45
CA PRO A 21 -6.41 -12.79 -17.55
C PRO A 21 -5.22 -12.77 -16.60
N HIS A 22 -5.50 -12.63 -15.29
CA HIS A 22 -4.46 -12.76 -14.28
C HIS A 22 -4.00 -14.21 -14.20
N HIS A 23 -2.68 -14.41 -14.32
CA HIS A 23 -2.09 -15.73 -14.11
C HIS A 23 -2.44 -16.26 -12.72
N GLN A 24 -2.97 -17.47 -12.66
CA GLN A 24 -3.15 -18.22 -11.43
C GLN A 24 -2.33 -19.50 -11.55
N SER A 25 -1.48 -19.76 -10.56
CA SER A 25 -0.68 -20.99 -10.55
C SER A 25 -1.59 -22.19 -10.37
N PRO A 26 -1.57 -23.18 -11.28
CA PRO A 26 -2.32 -24.42 -11.11
C PRO A 26 -1.68 -25.33 -10.05
N ARG A 27 -0.39 -25.16 -9.79
CA ARG A 27 0.41 -25.99 -8.87
C ARG A 27 0.46 -25.42 -7.46
N HIS A 28 0.49 -24.10 -7.33
CA HIS A 28 0.62 -23.41 -6.05
C HIS A 28 -0.66 -22.61 -5.78
N PRO A 29 -1.71 -23.24 -5.21
CA PRO A 29 -2.94 -22.55 -4.90
C PRO A 29 -2.66 -21.42 -3.90
N ARG A 30 -3.43 -20.33 -4.02
CA ARG A 30 -3.30 -19.21 -3.08
C ARG A 30 -3.72 -19.64 -1.68
N MET A 31 -2.98 -19.16 -0.69
CA MET A 31 -3.32 -19.35 0.70
C MET A 31 -4.67 -18.69 1.04
N SER A 32 -5.50 -19.37 1.84
CA SER A 32 -6.78 -18.82 2.28
C SER A 32 -6.59 -17.53 3.10
N LEU A 33 -7.63 -16.69 3.21
CA LEU A 33 -7.54 -15.47 4.03
C LEU A 33 -7.29 -15.80 5.50
N ARG A 34 -7.87 -16.90 6.00
CA ARG A 34 -7.70 -17.35 7.38
C ARG A 34 -6.28 -17.82 7.66
N ASP A 35 -5.69 -18.60 6.75
CA ASP A 35 -4.32 -19.09 6.90
C ASP A 35 -3.31 -17.93 6.76
N ARG A 36 -3.62 -16.93 5.92
CA ARG A 36 -2.87 -15.67 5.89
C ARG A 36 -2.91 -14.95 7.24
N ALA A 37 -4.08 -14.84 7.87
CA ALA A 37 -4.22 -14.21 9.19
C ALA A 37 -3.50 -14.97 10.30
N ALA A 38 -3.46 -16.31 10.22
CA ALA A 38 -2.78 -17.15 11.21
C ALA A 38 -1.27 -16.88 11.29
N GLN A 39 -0.63 -16.36 10.23
CA GLN A 39 0.78 -15.92 10.29
C GLN A 39 1.01 -14.81 11.31
N PHE A 40 -0.02 -14.01 11.60
CA PHE A 40 0.00 -12.92 12.57
C PHE A 40 -0.57 -13.32 13.94
N ALA A 41 -1.03 -14.57 14.11
CA ALA A 41 -1.51 -15.11 15.38
C ALA A 41 -0.50 -15.08 16.55
N PRO A 42 0.83 -15.26 16.38
CA PRO A 42 1.75 -15.25 17.52
C PRO A 42 1.81 -13.91 18.27
N PHE A 43 1.34 -12.81 17.66
CA PHE A 43 1.25 -11.50 18.31
C PHE A 43 -0.13 -11.22 18.94
N ALA A 44 -1.11 -12.10 18.76
CA ALA A 44 -2.47 -11.92 19.26
C ALA A 44 -2.58 -12.05 20.80
N ALA A 45 -1.60 -12.66 21.45
CA ALA A 45 -1.58 -12.83 22.91
C ALA A 45 -0.92 -11.65 23.64
N LEU A 46 -0.24 -10.75 22.91
CA LEU A 46 0.41 -9.58 23.48
C LEU A 46 -0.59 -8.42 23.65
N ASN A 47 -1.67 -8.69 24.38
CA ASN A 47 -2.57 -7.66 24.88
C ASN A 47 -1.81 -6.93 26.00
N GLY A 48 -1.13 -5.84 25.67
CA GLY A 48 -0.21 -5.13 26.56
C GLY A 48 0.71 -4.12 25.87
N TYR A 49 0.78 -4.11 24.54
CA TYR A 49 1.48 -3.06 23.79
C TYR A 49 0.63 -1.83 23.48
N ASP A 50 -0.63 -1.79 23.92
CA ASP A 50 -1.51 -0.63 23.71
C ASP A 50 -0.87 0.66 24.25
N GLU A 51 -0.20 0.58 25.40
CA GLU A 51 0.55 1.69 25.99
C GLU A 51 1.72 2.11 25.09
N THR A 52 2.50 1.15 24.58
CA THR A 52 3.62 1.45 23.67
C THR A 52 3.18 2.01 22.31
N LEU A 53 1.99 1.61 21.83
CA LEU A 53 1.37 2.15 20.62
C LEU A 53 0.89 3.58 20.84
N GLN A 54 0.30 3.88 22.00
CA GLN A 54 -0.07 5.24 22.37
C GLN A 54 1.15 6.14 22.55
N GLU A 55 2.21 5.66 23.20
CA GLU A 55 3.47 6.41 23.35
C GLU A 55 4.14 6.69 22.00
N THR A 56 4.18 5.71 21.09
CA THR A 56 4.76 5.90 19.75
C THR A 56 3.90 6.82 18.89
N ALA A 57 2.57 6.77 19.00
CA ALA A 57 1.67 7.71 18.34
C ALA A 57 1.87 9.14 18.87
N ALA A 58 1.89 9.35 20.19
CA ALA A 58 2.14 10.66 20.80
C ALA A 58 3.53 11.21 20.41
N ARG A 59 4.55 10.35 20.37
CA ARG A 59 5.89 10.75 19.91
C ARG A 59 5.91 11.13 18.44
N ARG A 60 5.13 10.45 17.60
CA ARG A 60 4.99 10.78 16.18
C ARG A 60 4.27 12.11 15.99
N GLU A 61 3.18 12.36 16.70
CA GLU A 61 2.46 13.63 16.70
C GLU A 61 3.37 14.78 17.13
N ALA A 62 4.12 14.59 18.23
CA ALA A 62 5.10 15.58 18.70
C ALA A 62 6.24 15.83 17.69
N LEU A 63 6.63 14.82 16.90
CA LEU A 63 7.63 14.97 15.83
C LEU A 63 7.06 15.71 14.62
N GLU A 64 5.82 15.45 14.24
CA GLU A 64 5.11 16.16 13.17
C GLU A 64 4.91 17.64 13.52
N ASP A 65 4.64 17.95 14.79
CA ASP A 65 4.56 19.32 15.31
C ASP A 65 5.93 20.02 15.38
N ALA A 66 6.98 19.28 15.75
CA ALA A 66 8.34 19.82 15.87
C ALA A 66 9.05 20.02 14.52
N PHE A 67 8.70 19.21 13.51
CA PHE A 67 9.30 19.24 12.18
C PHE A 67 8.23 19.25 11.09
N PRO A 68 7.47 20.35 10.95
CA PRO A 68 6.48 20.47 9.89
C PRO A 68 7.18 20.41 8.52
N GLY A 69 6.83 19.40 7.72
CA GLY A 69 7.32 19.25 6.34
C GLY A 69 8.59 18.43 6.15
N MET A 70 8.97 17.57 7.10
CA MET A 70 10.04 16.59 6.87
C MET A 70 9.55 15.49 5.92
N GLU A 71 9.83 15.64 4.62
CA GLU A 71 9.63 14.56 3.65
C GLU A 71 10.62 13.43 3.95
N ILE A 72 10.09 12.27 4.33
CA ILE A 72 10.88 11.07 4.54
C ILE A 72 11.29 10.54 3.16
N GLU A 73 12.49 10.89 2.70
CA GLU A 73 13.15 10.15 1.62
C GLU A 73 13.54 8.76 2.15
N ILE A 74 12.80 7.75 1.70
CA ILE A 74 13.18 6.35 1.88
C ILE A 74 14.10 6.01 0.71
N CYS A 75 15.37 5.71 1.00
CA CYS A 75 16.40 5.30 0.03
C CYS A 75 15.99 4.07 -0.79
#